data_AF-A0A5C6G4Q8-F1
#
_entry.id   AF-A0A5C6G4Q8-F1
#
_cell.length_a   1.000
_cell.length_b   1.000
_cell.length_c   1.000
_cell.angle_alpha   90.00
_cell.angle_beta   90.00
_cell.angle_gamma   90.00
#
_symmetry.space_group_name_H-M   'P 1'
#
loop_
_entity.id
_entity.type
_entity.pdbx_description
1 polymer ?
#
loop_
_entity_poly.entity_id
_entity_poly.type
_entity_poly.pdbx_seq_one_letter_code
_entity_poly.pdbx_strand_id
1 'polypeptide(L)'
;MNIPMLLSVVIFSVTSGAAVTSWGYYTPFIIGGAVLMPIGYGLVSTLAADSSAAAWIGYQVIAGAGVGMGMQQPLMASLGGALSVSAGQAVFTNRLEEYVREFAPQVDPRAVLAAGATGIRSVFAEKVLDGIVRSFNSALTNCFWVSTATAAAAITGAVFVEWKSVKGKNVDMATA
;
A
#
# COMPACT_ATOMS: atom_id res chain seq x y z
N MET A 1 27.12 13.93 13.48
CA MET A 1 27.12 12.74 12.59
C MET A 1 25.80 12.01 12.78
N ASN A 2 25.11 11.58 11.72
CA ASN A 2 23.76 10.98 11.83
C ASN A 2 23.76 9.46 11.56
N ILE A 3 24.94 8.83 11.59
CA ILE A 3 25.13 7.42 11.22
C ILE A 3 24.32 6.46 12.12
N PRO A 4 24.33 6.60 13.47
CA PRO A 4 23.49 5.76 14.34
C PRO A 4 21.99 5.86 14.01
N MET A 5 21.51 7.07 13.71
CA MET A 5 20.11 7.28 13.35
C MET A 5 19.75 6.55 12.05
N LEU A 6 20.56 6.70 11.00
CA LEU A 6 20.30 6.04 9.71
C LEU A 6 20.31 4.52 9.80
N LEU A 7 21.28 3.94 10.51
CA LEU A 7 21.32 2.49 10.77
C LEU A 7 20.06 2.03 11.53
N SER A 8 19.66 2.77 12.55
CA SER A 8 18.48 2.46 13.34
C SER A 8 17.20 2.55 12.50
N VAL A 9 17.06 3.58 11.65
CA VAL A 9 15.93 3.70 10.72
C VAL A 9 15.81 2.47 9.83
N VAL A 10 16.91 2.00 9.25
CA VAL A 10 16.90 0.82 8.36
C VAL A 10 16.51 -0.44 9.13
N ILE A 11 17.10 -0.67 10.30
CA ILE A 11 16.81 -1.88 11.10
C ILE A 11 15.36 -1.88 11.60
N PHE A 12 14.90 -0.77 12.16
CA PHE A 12 13.54 -0.66 12.71
C PHE A 12 12.47 -0.63 11.62
N SER A 13 12.78 -0.10 10.42
CA SER A 13 11.86 -0.23 9.29
C SER A 13 11.77 -1.68 8.82
N VAL A 14 12.87 -2.35 8.49
CA VAL A 14 12.82 -3.75 8.02
C VAL A 14 12.11 -4.66 9.03
N THR A 15 12.41 -4.51 10.32
CA THR A 15 11.76 -5.31 11.37
C THR A 15 10.28 -4.96 11.57
N SER A 16 9.90 -3.67 11.56
CA SER A 16 8.50 -3.28 11.68
C SER A 16 7.67 -3.70 10.46
N GLY A 17 8.21 -3.59 9.25
CA GLY A 17 7.56 -4.08 8.03
C GLY A 17 7.33 -5.60 8.05
N ALA A 18 8.33 -6.37 8.46
CA ALA A 18 8.21 -7.82 8.62
C ALA A 18 7.18 -8.20 9.70
N ALA A 19 7.20 -7.51 10.85
CA ALA A 19 6.28 -7.74 11.96
C ALA A 19 4.83 -7.35 11.61
N VAL A 20 4.63 -6.29 10.84
CA VAL A 20 3.30 -5.92 10.34
C VAL A 20 2.79 -6.93 9.33
N THR A 21 3.68 -7.48 8.50
CA THR A 21 3.31 -8.54 7.55
C THR A 21 2.91 -9.83 8.27
N SER A 22 3.56 -10.16 9.39
CA SER A 22 3.25 -11.37 10.16
C SER A 22 2.09 -11.21 11.15
N TRP A 23 1.91 -10.04 11.76
CA TRP A 23 0.84 -9.77 12.73
C TRP A 23 -0.39 -9.10 12.14
N GLY A 24 -0.31 -8.49 10.96
CA GLY A 24 -1.43 -7.81 10.28
C GLY A 24 -1.82 -6.46 10.89
N TYR A 25 -1.24 -6.04 12.02
CA TYR A 25 -1.57 -4.78 12.70
C TYR A 25 -0.45 -3.75 12.55
N TYR A 26 -0.70 -2.71 11.76
CA TYR A 26 0.21 -1.57 11.63
C TYR A 26 -0.01 -0.47 12.69
N THR A 27 -1.20 -0.39 13.28
CA THR A 27 -1.59 0.65 14.25
C THR A 27 -0.66 0.74 15.48
N PRO A 28 -0.25 -0.39 16.13
CA PRO A 28 0.67 -0.32 17.27
C PRO A 28 2.04 0.26 16.90
N PHE A 29 2.54 -0.03 15.68
CA PHE A 29 3.81 0.50 15.20
C PHE A 29 3.73 1.98 14.82
N ILE A 30 2.60 2.44 14.28
CA ILE A 30 2.35 3.87 14.05
C ILE A 30 2.37 4.62 15.38
N ILE A 31 1.62 4.15 16.38
CA ILE A 31 1.54 4.80 17.69
C ILE A 31 2.91 4.77 18.38
N GLY A 32 3.59 3.62 18.35
CA GLY A 32 4.95 3.48 18.89
C GLY A 32 5.94 4.44 18.21
N GLY A 33 5.91 4.53 16.88
CA GLY A 33 6.71 5.49 16.12
C GLY A 33 6.39 6.94 16.46
N ALA A 34 5.11 7.29 16.55
CA ALA A 34 4.63 8.63 16.90
C ALA A 34 5.00 9.06 18.33
N VAL A 35 5.23 8.12 19.24
CA VAL A 35 5.70 8.38 20.61
C VAL A 35 7.22 8.41 20.69
N LEU A 36 7.91 7.42 20.10
CA LEU A 36 9.37 7.31 20.14
C LEU A 36 10.06 8.46 19.40
N MET A 37 9.46 8.96 18.32
CA MET A 37 10.01 10.04 17.52
C MET A 37 10.18 11.35 18.31
N PRO A 38 9.13 11.93 18.94
CA PRO A 38 9.29 13.15 19.75
C PRO A 38 10.16 12.92 20.99
N ILE A 39 10.15 11.73 21.61
CA ILE A 39 11.05 11.41 22.72
C ILE A 39 12.51 11.43 22.25
N GLY A 40 12.82 10.75 21.14
CA GLY A 40 14.16 10.69 20.57
C GLY A 40 14.68 12.07 20.17
N TYR A 41 13.86 12.86 19.46
CA TYR A 41 14.24 14.24 19.10
C TYR A 41 14.36 15.16 20.32
N GLY A 42 13.51 14.99 21.33
CA GLY A 42 13.61 15.70 22.61
C GLY A 42 14.93 15.39 23.32
N LEU A 43 15.32 14.11 23.42
CA LEU A 43 16.60 13.71 24.00
C LEU A 43 17.79 14.22 23.19
N VAL A 44 17.73 14.15 21.86
CA VAL A 44 18.77 14.72 20.99
C VAL A 44 18.90 16.23 21.20
N SER A 45 17.82 16.96 21.48
CA SER A 45 17.85 18.40 21.75
C SER A 45 18.58 18.77 23.05
N THR A 46 18.72 17.82 23.98
CA THR A 46 19.44 18.02 25.26
C THR A 46 20.95 17.74 25.18
N LEU A 47 21.47 17.30 24.03
CA LEU A 47 22.90 17.02 23.86
C LEU A 47 23.73 18.30 23.92
N ALA A 48 24.69 18.33 24.84
CA ALA A 48 25.71 19.37 24.95
C ALA A 48 27.06 18.87 24.40
N ALA A 49 28.00 19.79 24.14
CA ALA A 49 29.29 19.47 23.51
C ALA A 49 30.19 18.54 24.34
N ASP A 50 29.94 18.45 25.65
CA ASP A 50 30.62 17.60 26.63
C ASP A 50 29.94 16.23 26.84
N SER A 51 28.82 15.98 26.16
CA SER A 51 28.03 14.77 26.33
C SER A 51 28.78 13.52 25.87
N SER A 52 28.62 12.42 26.61
CA SER A 52 29.28 11.14 26.32
C SER A 52 28.80 10.51 25.01
N ALA A 53 29.69 9.78 24.34
CA ALA A 53 29.38 9.07 23.09
C ALA A 53 28.19 8.10 23.24
N ALA A 54 28.00 7.49 24.41
CA ALA A 54 26.89 6.59 24.69
C ALA A 54 25.53 7.32 24.67
N ALA A 55 25.44 8.52 25.26
CA ALA A 55 24.23 9.32 25.24
C ALA A 55 23.87 9.73 23.80
N TRP A 56 24.87 10.17 23.04
CA TRP A 56 24.72 10.55 21.65
C TRP A 56 24.24 9.38 20.75
N ILE A 57 24.84 8.20 20.88
CA ILE A 57 24.41 6.99 20.14
C ILE A 57 22.99 6.59 20.57
N GLY A 58 22.72 6.51 21.87
CA GLY A 58 21.45 6.04 22.39
C GLY A 58 20.26 6.91 21.97
N TYR A 59 20.40 8.24 22.05
CA TYR A 59 19.33 9.16 21.67
C TYR A 59 19.03 9.11 20.17
N GLN A 60 20.07 8.97 19.35
CA GLN A 60 19.90 8.81 17.90
C GLN A 60 19.26 7.48 17.52
N VAL A 61 19.52 6.40 18.27
CA VAL A 61 18.86 5.10 18.05
C VAL A 61 17.36 5.21 18.35
N ILE A 62 16.98 5.88 19.44
CA ILE A 62 15.57 6.11 19.80
C ILE A 62 14.87 6.95 18.74
N ALA A 63 15.49 8.04 18.29
CA ALA A 63 14.96 8.88 17.22
C ALA A 63 14.82 8.09 15.91
N GLY A 64 15.83 7.30 15.55
CA GLY A 64 15.82 6.47 14.36
C GLY A 64 14.78 5.34 14.41
N ALA A 65 14.52 4.77 15.59
CA ALA A 65 13.44 3.80 15.78
C ALA A 65 12.07 4.41 15.52
N GLY A 66 11.82 5.61 16.05
CA GLY A 66 10.58 6.35 15.84
C GLY A 66 10.32 6.65 14.37
N VAL A 67 11.34 7.15 13.66
CA VAL A 67 11.27 7.44 12.22
C VAL A 67 11.10 6.16 11.39
N GLY A 68 11.87 5.11 11.69
CA GLY A 68 11.83 3.84 10.96
C GLY A 68 10.47 3.13 11.06
N MET A 69 9.88 3.09 12.27
CA MET A 69 8.55 2.51 12.46
C MET A 69 7.43 3.39 11.91
N GLY A 70 7.54 4.72 12.04
CA GLY A 70 6.48 5.65 11.66
C GLY A 70 6.37 5.90 10.15
N MET A 71 7.49 6.09 9.44
CA MET A 71 7.46 6.47 8.02
C MET A 71 7.11 5.31 7.07
N GLN A 72 7.35 4.07 7.48
CA GLN A 72 7.14 2.93 6.59
C GLN A 72 5.68 2.49 6.47
N GLN A 73 4.85 2.70 7.50
CA GLN A 73 3.46 2.21 7.51
C GLN A 73 2.60 2.85 6.41
N PRO A 74 2.66 4.18 6.16
CA PRO A 74 1.95 4.79 5.05
C PRO A 74 2.40 4.28 3.68
N LEU A 75 3.70 3.98 3.51
CA LEU A 75 4.24 3.43 2.27
C LEU A 75 3.65 2.06 1.97
N MET A 76 3.57 1.18 2.98
CA MET A 76 2.98 -0.15 2.83
C MET A 76 1.49 -0.06 2.47
N ALA A 77 0.75 0.85 3.11
CA ALA A 77 -0.67 1.06 2.80
C ALA A 77 -0.88 1.60 1.37
N SER A 78 -0.06 2.56 0.94
CA SER A 78 -0.14 3.15 -0.40
C SER A 78 0.23 2.15 -1.50
N LEU A 79 1.22 1.29 -1.25
CA LEU A 79 1.69 0.31 -2.22
C LEU A 79 0.58 -0.67 -2.65
N GLY A 80 -0.24 -1.14 -1.71
CA GLY A 80 -1.36 -2.04 -2.02
C GLY A 80 -2.41 -1.40 -2.95
N GLY A 81 -2.72 -0.11 -2.71
CA GLY A 81 -3.59 0.67 -3.59
C GLY A 81 -2.99 0.86 -4.98
N ALA A 82 -1.71 1.24 -5.05
CA ALA A 82 -1.01 1.47 -6.31
C ALA A 82 -0.91 0.21 -7.18
N LEU A 83 -0.61 -0.95 -6.57
CA LEU A 83 -0.55 -2.23 -7.26
C LEU A 83 -1.92 -2.63 -7.84
N SER A 84 -3.00 -2.40 -7.08
CA SER A 84 -4.36 -2.71 -7.52
C SER A 84 -4.78 -1.86 -8.71
N VAL A 85 -4.53 -0.55 -8.67
CA VAL A 85 -4.82 0.36 -9.78
C VAL A 85 -4.04 -0.02 -11.03
N SER A 86 -2.75 -0.34 -10.88
CA SER A 86 -1.89 -0.74 -12.00
C SER A 86 -2.36 -2.03 -12.65
N ALA A 87 -2.75 -3.03 -11.84
CA ALA A 87 -3.30 -4.28 -12.33
C ALA A 87 -4.63 -4.07 -13.08
N GLY A 88 -5.55 -3.28 -12.49
CA GLY A 88 -6.83 -2.95 -13.12
C GLY A 88 -6.67 -2.24 -14.46
N GLN A 89 -5.78 -1.25 -14.52
CA GLN A 89 -5.47 -0.53 -15.75
C GLN A 89 -4.84 -1.43 -16.83
N ALA A 90 -3.91 -2.31 -16.45
CA ALA A 90 -3.30 -3.25 -17.39
C ALA A 90 -4.33 -4.21 -17.99
N VAL A 91 -5.20 -4.80 -17.14
CA VAL A 91 -6.26 -5.71 -17.59
C VAL A 91 -7.25 -4.97 -18.49
N PHE A 92 -7.70 -3.79 -18.08
CA PHE A 92 -8.65 -3.00 -18.85
C PHE A 92 -8.09 -2.61 -20.22
N THR A 93 -6.86 -2.11 -20.26
CA THR A 93 -6.22 -1.68 -21.51
C THR A 93 -6.07 -2.83 -22.49
N ASN A 94 -5.54 -3.97 -22.04
CA ASN A 94 -5.34 -5.14 -22.87
C ASN A 94 -6.68 -5.69 -23.40
N ARG A 95 -7.71 -5.77 -22.54
CA ARG A 95 -9.04 -6.27 -22.94
C ARG A 95 -9.80 -5.30 -23.83
N LEU A 96 -9.66 -3.99 -23.59
CA LEU A 96 -10.29 -3.00 -24.45
C LEU A 96 -9.70 -3.06 -25.86
N GLU A 97 -8.39 -3.20 -25.99
CA GLU A 97 -7.75 -3.36 -27.31
C GLU A 97 -8.25 -4.60 -28.05
N GLU A 98 -8.37 -5.72 -27.34
CA GLU A 98 -8.93 -6.97 -27.86
C GLU A 98 -10.38 -6.79 -28.35
N TYR A 99 -11.26 -6.21 -27.52
CA TYR A 99 -12.67 -6.04 -27.86
C TYR A 99 -12.95 -4.93 -28.88
N VAL A 100 -12.11 -3.91 -28.98
CA VAL A 100 -12.24 -2.91 -30.06
C VAL A 100 -11.92 -3.56 -31.40
N ARG A 101 -10.90 -4.40 -31.48
CA ARG A 101 -10.59 -5.16 -32.70
C ARG A 101 -11.71 -6.14 -33.08
N GLU A 102 -12.44 -6.66 -32.09
CA GLU A 102 -13.56 -7.57 -32.32
C GLU A 102 -14.85 -6.85 -32.77
N PHE A 103 -15.29 -5.83 -32.02
CA PHE A 103 -16.59 -5.17 -32.25
C PHE A 103 -16.52 -3.93 -33.14
N ALA A 104 -15.33 -3.34 -33.32
CA ALA A 104 -15.11 -2.15 -34.14
C ALA A 104 -13.76 -2.21 -34.87
N PRO A 105 -13.52 -3.23 -35.74
CA PRO A 105 -12.23 -3.46 -36.40
C PRO A 105 -11.75 -2.28 -37.26
N GLN A 106 -12.67 -1.42 -37.71
CA GLN A 106 -12.40 -0.21 -38.47
C GLN A 106 -11.82 0.95 -37.65
N VAL A 107 -11.71 0.81 -36.33
CA VAL A 107 -11.24 1.85 -35.41
C VAL A 107 -9.90 1.46 -34.80
N ASP A 108 -8.95 2.40 -34.76
CA ASP A 108 -7.69 2.20 -34.03
C ASP A 108 -7.95 2.15 -32.52
N PRO A 109 -7.66 1.03 -31.82
CA PRO A 109 -7.85 0.92 -30.39
C PRO A 109 -7.07 1.96 -29.58
N ARG A 110 -5.93 2.42 -30.09
CA ARG A 110 -5.13 3.46 -29.40
C ARG A 110 -5.84 4.81 -29.39
N ALA A 111 -6.53 5.15 -30.48
CA ALA A 111 -7.35 6.36 -30.54
C ALA A 111 -8.53 6.27 -29.55
N VAL A 112 -9.12 5.08 -29.38
CA VAL A 112 -10.20 4.83 -28.42
C VAL A 112 -9.69 4.99 -26.98
N LEU A 113 -8.52 4.45 -26.67
CA LEU A 113 -7.86 4.61 -25.37
C LEU A 113 -7.52 6.09 -25.09
N ALA A 114 -6.99 6.81 -26.07
CA ALA A 114 -6.62 8.23 -25.93
C ALA A 114 -7.84 9.14 -25.77
N ALA A 115 -8.95 8.87 -26.47
CA ALA A 115 -10.19 9.61 -26.32
C ALA A 115 -10.84 9.39 -24.94
N GLY A 116 -10.65 8.20 -24.36
CA GLY A 116 -11.23 7.80 -23.09
C GLY A 116 -12.77 7.73 -23.13
N ALA A 117 -13.38 7.21 -22.07
CA ALA A 117 -14.84 6.98 -22.01
C ALA A 117 -15.68 8.25 -22.22
N THR A 118 -15.16 9.41 -21.83
CA THR A 118 -15.86 10.69 -21.91
C THR A 118 -15.74 11.37 -23.28
N GLY A 119 -14.68 11.09 -24.04
CA GLY A 119 -14.39 11.76 -25.32
C GLY A 119 -14.85 11.00 -26.56
N ILE A 120 -15.32 9.76 -26.43
CA ILE A 120 -15.62 8.89 -27.58
C ILE A 120 -16.64 9.52 -28.53
N ARG A 121 -17.68 10.16 -27.97
CA ARG A 121 -18.74 10.80 -28.76
C ARG A 121 -18.28 12.03 -29.56
N SER A 122 -17.19 12.67 -29.14
CA SER A 122 -16.61 13.81 -29.87
C SER A 122 -15.57 13.40 -30.93
N VAL A 123 -14.98 12.22 -30.79
CA VAL A 123 -13.86 11.76 -31.64
C VAL A 123 -14.33 10.80 -32.74
N PHE A 124 -15.37 10.01 -32.49
CA PHE A 124 -15.82 8.94 -33.38
C PHE A 124 -17.21 9.17 -33.94
N ALA A 125 -17.43 8.68 -35.16
CA ALA A 125 -18.73 8.72 -35.82
C ALA A 125 -19.77 7.85 -35.11
N GLU A 126 -21.03 8.27 -35.16
CA GLU A 126 -22.16 7.59 -34.50
C GLU A 126 -22.32 6.12 -34.90
N LYS A 127 -21.94 5.78 -36.14
CA LYS A 127 -22.01 4.40 -36.66
C LYS A 127 -21.05 3.42 -35.97
N VAL A 128 -19.93 3.89 -35.42
CA VAL A 128 -18.94 3.01 -34.75
C VAL A 128 -19.03 3.07 -33.22
N LEU A 129 -19.83 4.01 -32.69
CA LEU A 129 -20.01 4.23 -31.26
C LEU A 129 -20.59 3.00 -30.55
N ASP A 130 -21.53 2.28 -31.15
CA ASP A 130 -22.13 1.09 -30.55
C ASP A 130 -21.09 -0.02 -30.31
N GLY A 131 -20.24 -0.28 -31.32
CA GLY A 131 -19.14 -1.23 -31.22
C GLY A 131 -18.16 -0.84 -30.11
N ILE A 132 -17.75 0.43 -30.06
CA ILE A 132 -16.82 0.94 -29.03
C ILE A 132 -17.46 0.81 -27.63
N VAL A 133 -18.70 1.24 -27.45
CA VAL A 133 -19.40 1.15 -26.15
C VAL A 133 -19.52 -0.31 -25.70
N ARG A 134 -19.79 -1.22 -26.63
CA ARG A 134 -19.81 -2.66 -26.35
C ARG A 134 -18.43 -3.18 -25.92
N SER A 135 -17.37 -2.74 -26.57
CA SER A 135 -15.98 -3.07 -26.17
C SER A 135 -15.67 -2.58 -24.76
N PHE A 136 -16.08 -1.37 -24.40
CA PHE A 136 -15.94 -0.84 -23.04
C PHE A 136 -16.66 -1.70 -22.00
N ASN A 137 -17.92 -2.06 -22.27
CA ASN A 137 -18.70 -2.88 -21.35
C ASN A 137 -18.05 -4.27 -21.14
N SER A 138 -17.61 -4.92 -22.22
CA SER A 138 -16.93 -6.22 -22.15
C SER A 138 -15.58 -6.13 -21.42
N ALA A 139 -14.80 -5.08 -21.67
CA ALA A 139 -13.52 -4.85 -20.99
C ALA A 139 -13.71 -4.60 -19.48
N LEU A 140 -14.70 -3.77 -19.11
CA LEU A 140 -15.07 -3.52 -17.71
C LEU A 140 -15.54 -4.79 -17.02
N THR A 141 -16.43 -5.56 -17.67
CA THR A 141 -16.93 -6.83 -17.13
C THR A 141 -15.79 -7.82 -16.87
N ASN A 142 -14.83 -7.93 -17.78
CA ASN A 142 -13.63 -8.74 -17.57
C ASN A 142 -12.79 -8.24 -16.39
N CYS A 143 -12.59 -6.92 -16.27
CA CYS A 143 -11.87 -6.34 -15.15
C CYS A 143 -12.53 -6.71 -13.81
N PHE A 144 -13.86 -6.63 -13.72
CA PHE A 144 -14.60 -7.04 -12.52
C PHE A 144 -14.48 -8.54 -12.22
N TRP A 145 -14.48 -9.40 -13.24
CA TRP A 145 -14.25 -10.83 -13.04
C TRP A 145 -12.84 -11.14 -12.52
N VAL A 146 -11.81 -10.46 -13.04
CA VAL A 146 -10.45 -10.59 -12.53
C VAL A 146 -10.37 -10.13 -11.08
N SER A 147 -10.94 -8.97 -10.74
CA SER A 147 -10.99 -8.48 -9.36
C SER A 147 -11.74 -9.44 -8.43
N THR A 148 -12.85 -10.03 -8.89
CA THR A 148 -13.63 -11.01 -8.13
C THR A 148 -12.83 -12.29 -7.89
N ALA A 149 -12.13 -12.80 -8.91
CA ALA A 149 -11.27 -13.97 -8.78
C ALA A 149 -10.11 -13.71 -7.81
N THR A 150 -9.47 -12.54 -7.88
CA THR A 150 -8.42 -12.13 -6.93
C THR A 150 -8.95 -12.01 -5.51
N ALA A 151 -10.15 -11.45 -5.31
CA ALA A 151 -10.79 -11.37 -4.01
C ALA A 151 -11.12 -12.76 -3.44
N ALA A 152 -11.64 -13.68 -4.27
CA ALA A 152 -11.91 -15.06 -3.87
C ALA A 152 -10.62 -15.82 -3.48
N ALA A 153 -9.54 -15.61 -4.22
CA ALA A 153 -8.23 -16.16 -3.89
C ALA A 153 -7.68 -15.58 -2.56
N ALA A 154 -7.87 -14.28 -2.34
CA ALA A 154 -7.47 -13.62 -1.09
C ALA A 154 -8.26 -14.15 0.12
N ILE A 155 -9.56 -14.41 -0.03
CA ILE A 155 -10.39 -15.05 1.02
C ILE A 155 -9.84 -16.43 1.35
N THR A 156 -9.52 -17.24 0.34
CA THR A 156 -8.90 -18.55 0.53
C THR A 156 -7.58 -18.44 1.28
N GLY A 157 -6.74 -17.46 0.93
CA GLY A 157 -5.50 -17.17 1.65
C GLY A 157 -5.74 -16.77 3.12
N ALA A 158 -6.76 -15.96 3.38
CA ALA A 158 -7.14 -15.53 4.73
C ALA A 158 -7.63 -16.68 5.62
N VAL A 159 -8.18 -17.77 5.04
CA VAL A 159 -8.54 -18.98 5.81
C VAL A 159 -7.31 -19.66 6.41
N PHE A 160 -6.13 -19.54 5.78
CA PHE A 160 -4.87 -20.11 6.29
C PHE A 160 -4.09 -19.17 7.20
N VAL A 161 -4.50 -17.90 7.33
CA VAL A 161 -3.87 -16.95 8.25
C VAL A 161 -4.35 -17.25 9.66
N GLU A 162 -3.42 -17.45 10.60
CA GLU A 162 -3.77 -17.71 12.00
C GLU A 162 -4.56 -16.52 12.58
N TRP A 163 -5.81 -16.80 12.99
CA TRP A 163 -6.66 -15.85 13.70
C TRP A 163 -6.17 -15.69 15.15
N LYS A 164 -5.04 -15.01 15.36
CA LYS A 164 -4.58 -14.68 16.72
C LYS A 164 -5.41 -13.53 17.28
N SER A 165 -6.05 -13.80 18.43
CA SER A 165 -6.83 -12.82 19.19
C SER A 165 -5.96 -11.68 19.72
N VAL A 166 -6.43 -10.45 19.55
CA VAL A 166 -5.77 -9.20 20.00
C VAL A 166 -6.19 -8.80 21.41
N LYS A 167 -7.17 -9.47 22.02
CA LYS A 167 -7.55 -9.18 23.41
C LYS A 167 -6.57 -9.87 24.35
N GLY A 168 -5.82 -9.06 25.08
CA GLY A 168 -5.06 -9.51 26.25
C GLY A 168 -5.99 -10.27 27.17
N LYS A 169 -5.60 -11.49 27.55
CA LYS A 169 -6.23 -12.18 28.66
C LYS A 169 -6.09 -11.27 29.86
N ASN A 170 -7.21 -10.85 30.45
CA ASN A 170 -7.21 -10.27 31.78
C ASN A 170 -6.46 -11.26 32.67
N VAL A 171 -5.28 -10.84 33.14
CA VAL A 171 -4.66 -11.46 34.30
C VAL A 171 -5.52 -10.98 35.45
N ASP A 172 -6.64 -11.66 35.68
CA ASP A 172 -7.39 -11.48 36.91
C ASP A 172 -6.44 -11.88 38.04
N MET A 173 -6.03 -10.82 38.73
CA MET A 173 -5.35 -10.82 40.00
C MET A 173 -6.14 -11.70 40.98
N ALA A 174 -5.82 -12.99 41.04
CA ALA A 174 -6.12 -13.81 42.20
C ALA A 174 -5.06 -13.55 43.26
N THR A 175 -5.10 -12.35 43.85
CA THR A 175 -4.70 -12.14 45.24
C THR A 175 -5.86 -12.54 46.13
N ALA A 176 -5.77 -13.71 46.77
CA ALA A 176 -6.23 -14.02 48.13
C ALA A 176 -5.98 -15.51 48.42
#